data_AF-A0AAW6BMU9-F1
#
_entry.id   AF-A0AAW6BMU9-F1
#
_cell.length_a   1.000
_cell.length_b   1.000
_cell.length_c   1.000
_cell.angle_alpha   90.00
_cell.angle_beta   90.00
_cell.angle_gamma   90.00
#
_symmetry.space_group_name_H-M   'P 1'
#
loop_
_entity.id
_entity.type
_entity.pdbx_description
1 polymer ?
#
loop_
_entity_poly.entity_id
_entity_poly.type
_entity_poly.pdbx_seq_one_letter_code
_entity_poly.pdbx_strand_id
1 'polypeptide(L)'
;MFLILVLFYHAEKDLYICPTNDRLLHVSIVRPSEKSCEHRVYTGVNCADCPEKEKCTQAKKGRKIKHYPEDDVRDKLRSQVDKPESKRILSQRKVMVEPVFSALRGIQGLERFRRRGLSAVRVEFTLHAIAYNLSRAVALILGIIFSLLSIQITGCPKSVIEFNLMLEKVTLTFCDTLFRRGAVTSLLKQTYENIE
;
A
#
# COMPACT_ATOMS: atom_id res chain seq x y z
N MET A 1 17.11 0.92 -15.39
CA MET A 1 16.42 0.32 -14.22
C MET A 1 17.50 -0.35 -13.37
N PHE A 2 17.99 0.33 -12.33
CA PHE A 2 19.00 -0.26 -11.44
C PHE A 2 18.34 -1.41 -10.68
N LEU A 3 18.87 -2.63 -10.81
CA LEU A 3 18.44 -3.74 -9.98
C LEU A 3 18.56 -3.29 -8.53
N ILE A 4 17.48 -3.43 -7.75
CA ILE A 4 17.53 -3.34 -6.30
C ILE A 4 18.27 -4.61 -5.83
N LEU A 5 19.60 -4.59 -5.94
CA LEU A 5 20.48 -5.61 -5.38
C LEU A 5 20.33 -5.52 -3.86
N VAL A 6 19.81 -6.60 -3.27
CA VAL A 6 19.63 -6.74 -1.83
C VAL A 6 21.01 -6.81 -1.18
N LEU A 7 21.26 -5.89 -0.25
CA LEU A 7 22.48 -5.87 0.55
C LEU A 7 22.13 -6.35 1.95
N PHE A 8 23.00 -7.17 2.54
CA PHE A 8 22.80 -7.71 3.88
C PHE A 8 23.75 -7.03 4.86
N TYR A 9 23.19 -6.47 5.93
CA TYR A 9 23.98 -5.86 7.00
C TYR A 9 24.39 -6.92 8.03
N HIS A 10 25.67 -6.94 8.39
CA HIS A 10 26.21 -7.78 9.44
C HIS A 10 26.56 -6.92 10.66
N ALA A 11 25.71 -6.96 11.69
CA ALA A 11 25.88 -6.15 12.90
C ALA A 11 27.18 -6.46 13.67
N GLU A 12 27.61 -7.73 13.73
CA GLU A 12 28.82 -8.13 14.46
C GLU A 12 30.11 -7.55 13.86
N LYS A 13 30.16 -7.41 12.54
CA LYS A 13 31.35 -7.00 11.78
C LYS A 13 31.25 -5.58 11.23
N ASP A 14 30.15 -4.88 11.53
CA ASP A 14 29.82 -3.54 11.04
C ASP A 14 30.12 -3.37 9.53
N LEU A 15 29.51 -4.22 8.70
CA LEU A 15 29.71 -4.22 7.25
C LEU A 15 28.45 -4.64 6.50
N TYR A 16 28.41 -4.26 5.22
CA TYR A 16 27.41 -4.78 4.28
C TYR A 16 28.02 -5.80 3.33
N ILE A 17 27.25 -6.81 2.96
CA ILE A 17 27.61 -7.78 1.92
C ILE A 17 26.78 -7.53 0.66
N CYS A 18 27.50 -7.42 -0.46
CA CYS A 18 26.98 -7.34 -1.82
C CYS A 18 26.54 -8.73 -2.32
N PRO A 19 25.60 -8.85 -3.27
CA PRO A 19 25.30 -10.11 -3.95
C PRO A 19 26.49 -10.80 -4.63
N THR A 20 27.53 -10.04 -5.01
CA THR A 20 28.83 -10.58 -5.50
C THR A 20 29.71 -11.11 -4.36
N ASN A 21 29.19 -11.17 -3.14
CA ASN A 21 29.87 -11.58 -1.90
C ASN A 21 31.03 -10.67 -1.45
N ASP A 22 31.19 -9.50 -2.09
CA ASP A 22 32.11 -8.46 -1.67
C ASP A 22 31.59 -7.65 -0.47
N ARG A 23 32.52 -7.09 0.30
CA ARG A 23 32.23 -6.32 1.52
C ARG A 23 32.21 -4.81 1.23
N LEU A 24 31.27 -4.13 1.86
CA LEU A 24 31.25 -2.67 1.97
C LEU A 24 31.55 -2.32 3.42
N LEU A 25 32.64 -1.58 3.62
CA LEU A 25 33.16 -1.24 4.94
C LEU A 25 32.67 0.14 5.37
N HIS A 26 32.51 0.32 6.67
CA HIS A 26 32.24 1.62 7.26
C HIS A 26 33.41 2.59 6.98
N VAL A 27 33.10 3.76 6.42
CA VAL A 27 34.09 4.79 6.06
C VAL A 27 33.99 6.01 6.95
N SER A 28 32.77 6.46 7.23
CA SER A 28 32.57 7.72 7.94
C SER A 28 31.18 7.83 8.56
N ILE A 29 31.10 8.56 9.67
CA ILE A 29 29.85 8.99 10.29
C ILE A 29 29.58 10.43 9.87
N VAL A 30 28.39 10.68 9.31
CA VAL A 30 27.92 12.03 8.99
C VAL A 30 27.09 12.52 10.17
N ARG A 31 27.54 13.62 10.80
CA ARG A 31 26.83 14.25 11.91
C ARG A 31 25.52 14.90 11.46
N PRO A 32 24.56 15.06 12.37
CA PRO A 32 23.29 15.69 12.04
C PRO A 32 23.49 17.16 11.63
N SER A 33 22.66 17.61 10.70
CA SER A 33 22.57 18.96 10.17
C SER A 33 21.09 19.33 10.04
N GLU A 34 20.76 20.61 9.85
CA GLU A 34 19.39 21.05 9.55
C GLU A 34 18.72 20.27 8.41
N LYS A 35 19.52 19.74 7.47
CA LYS A 35 19.04 19.03 6.29
C LYS A 35 19.25 17.50 6.33
N SER A 36 19.92 16.96 7.34
CA SER A 36 20.22 15.52 7.38
C SER A 36 20.36 14.96 8.79
N CYS A 37 19.77 13.80 9.02
CA CYS A 37 19.99 13.01 10.22
C CYS A 37 21.39 12.40 10.25
N GLU A 38 21.84 12.02 11.45
CA GLU A 38 23.06 11.24 11.63
C GLU A 38 22.98 9.92 10.87
N HIS A 39 24.03 9.56 10.14
CA HIS A 39 24.10 8.28 9.44
C HIS A 39 25.53 7.81 9.22
N ARG A 40 25.71 6.50 9.21
CA ARG A 40 26.96 5.83 8.85
C ARG A 40 27.02 5.64 7.34
N VAL A 41 28.21 5.81 6.75
CA VAL A 41 28.46 5.64 5.32
C VAL A 41 29.35 4.44 5.08
N TYR A 42 28.89 3.53 4.23
CA TYR A 42 29.62 2.32 3.83
C TYR A 42 29.98 2.41 2.35
N THR A 43 31.19 2.00 1.99
CA THR A 43 31.66 1.99 0.59
C THR A 43 32.24 0.63 0.22
N GLY A 44 31.97 0.18 -1.00
CA GLY A 44 32.51 -1.08 -1.52
C GLY A 44 34.00 -1.02 -1.79
N VAL A 45 34.70 -2.07 -1.38
CA VAL A 45 36.16 -2.18 -1.50
C VAL A 45 36.57 -2.49 -2.94
N ASN A 46 35.94 -3.50 -3.57
CA ASN A 46 36.33 -4.02 -4.89
C ASN A 46 35.38 -3.60 -6.02
N CYS A 47 34.68 -2.47 -5.87
CA CYS A 47 33.73 -2.03 -6.89
C CYS A 47 34.37 -1.49 -8.17
N ALA A 48 35.71 -1.33 -8.22
CA ALA A 48 36.40 -0.83 -9.41
C ALA A 48 36.32 -1.83 -10.56
N ASP A 49 36.59 -3.11 -10.27
CA ASP A 49 36.75 -4.21 -11.23
C ASP A 49 35.54 -5.17 -11.25
N CYS A 50 34.44 -4.78 -10.63
CA CYS A 50 33.24 -5.61 -10.55
C CYS A 50 32.54 -5.69 -11.93
N PRO A 51 32.26 -6.89 -12.45
CA PRO A 51 31.62 -7.07 -13.77
C PRO A 51 30.19 -6.51 -13.81
N GLU A 52 29.51 -6.47 -12.65
CA GLU A 52 28.14 -5.95 -12.52
C GLU A 52 28.11 -4.47 -12.11
N LYS A 53 29.25 -3.77 -12.13
CA LYS A 53 29.35 -2.36 -11.74
C LYS A 53 28.41 -1.48 -12.54
N GLU A 54 28.35 -1.66 -13.86
CA GLU A 54 27.51 -0.84 -14.74
C GLU A 54 26.02 -0.94 -14.39
N LYS A 55 25.56 -2.11 -13.93
CA LYS A 55 24.17 -2.32 -13.49
C LYS A 55 23.93 -1.93 -12.03
N CYS A 56 24.99 -1.85 -11.22
CA CYS A 56 24.92 -1.62 -9.78
C CYS A 56 25.06 -0.14 -9.39
N THR A 57 26.02 0.59 -9.98
CA THR A 57 26.28 1.99 -9.61
C THR A 57 27.01 2.78 -10.71
N GLN A 58 26.66 4.05 -10.88
CA GLN A 58 27.39 5.00 -11.75
C GLN A 58 28.57 5.67 -11.03
N ALA A 59 28.76 5.42 -9.74
CA ALA A 59 29.80 6.10 -8.96
C ALA A 59 31.20 5.55 -9.30
N LYS A 60 32.13 6.45 -9.64
CA LYS A 60 33.52 6.10 -9.96
C LYS A 60 34.22 5.33 -8.83
N LYS A 61 33.94 5.70 -7.58
CA LYS A 61 34.52 5.11 -6.35
C LYS A 61 33.71 3.92 -5.79
N GLY A 62 32.76 3.37 -6.56
CA GLY A 62 31.92 2.27 -6.09
C GLY A 62 30.66 2.70 -5.35
N ARG A 63 29.85 1.70 -4.99
CA ARG A 63 28.54 1.92 -4.36
C ARG A 63 28.72 2.43 -2.94
N LYS A 64 27.94 3.45 -2.58
CA LYS A 64 27.84 3.99 -1.23
C LYS A 64 26.47 3.69 -0.64
N ILE A 65 26.44 3.31 0.62
CA ILE A 65 25.22 3.07 1.39
C ILE A 65 25.21 3.98 2.60
N LYS A 66 24.05 4.58 2.86
CA LYS A 66 23.77 5.27 4.10
C LYS A 66 23.01 4.32 5.00
N HIS A 67 23.46 4.16 6.22
CA HIS A 67 22.79 3.39 7.25
C HIS A 67 22.41 4.33 8.38
N TYR A 68 21.12 4.40 8.65
CA TYR A 68 20.52 5.24 9.66
C TYR A 68 20.30 4.44 10.96
N PRO A 69 20.26 5.10 12.12
CA PRO A 69 19.93 4.44 13.39
C PRO A 69 18.60 3.66 13.34
N GLU A 70 17.63 4.12 12.54
CA GLU A 70 16.33 3.47 12.39
C GLU A 70 16.33 2.27 11.42
N ASP A 71 17.41 2.04 10.68
CA ASP A 71 17.48 0.92 9.74
C ASP A 71 17.44 -0.44 10.45
N ASP A 72 17.98 -0.55 11.67
CA ASP A 72 17.88 -1.77 12.46
C ASP A 72 16.42 -2.10 12.81
N VAL A 73 15.62 -1.07 13.15
CA VAL A 73 14.18 -1.22 13.40
C VAL A 73 13.46 -1.60 12.11
N ARG A 74 13.86 -1.02 10.98
CA ARG A 74 13.29 -1.31 9.66
C ARG A 74 13.57 -2.75 9.24
N ASP A 75 14.78 -3.26 9.47
CA ASP A 75 15.14 -4.63 9.12
C ASP A 75 14.46 -5.66 10.05
N LYS A 76 14.30 -5.31 11.34
CA LYS A 76 13.45 -6.10 12.25
C LYS A 76 12.00 -6.13 11.78
N LEU A 77 11.45 -5.00 11.34
CA LEU A 77 10.10 -4.96 10.79
C LEU A 77 9.99 -5.77 9.49
N ARG A 78 10.96 -5.67 8.57
CA ARG A 78 11.01 -6.47 7.34
C ARG A 78 11.02 -7.96 7.65
N SER A 79 11.90 -8.42 8.54
CA SER A 79 11.96 -9.83 8.93
C SER A 79 10.67 -10.33 9.58
N GLN A 80 9.96 -9.48 10.34
CA GLN A 80 8.63 -9.81 10.84
C GLN A 80 7.60 -9.92 9.72
N VAL A 81 7.54 -8.93 8.82
CA VAL A 81 6.64 -8.92 7.66
C VAL A 81 6.91 -10.11 6.73
N ASP A 82 8.17 -10.57 6.63
CA ASP A 82 8.56 -11.64 5.75
C ASP A 82 8.11 -13.04 6.20
N LYS A 83 7.70 -13.19 7.46
CA LYS A 83 7.16 -14.45 7.98
C LYS A 83 5.90 -14.86 7.21
N PRO A 84 5.72 -16.17 6.92
CA PRO A 84 4.58 -16.65 6.14
C PRO A 84 3.24 -16.31 6.78
N GLU A 85 3.15 -16.39 8.12
CA GLU A 85 1.95 -15.99 8.86
C GLU A 85 1.65 -14.49 8.71
N SER A 86 2.67 -13.64 8.86
CA SER A 86 2.53 -12.19 8.71
C SER A 86 2.13 -11.81 7.28
N LYS A 87 2.69 -12.48 6.25
CA LYS A 87 2.27 -12.29 4.85
C LYS A 87 0.79 -12.66 4.64
N ARG A 88 0.33 -13.77 5.23
CA ARG A 88 -1.08 -14.17 5.15
C ARG A 88 -2.01 -13.13 5.77
N ILE A 89 -1.69 -12.65 6.98
CA ILE A 89 -2.48 -11.60 7.66
C ILE A 89 -2.48 -10.30 6.84
N LEU A 90 -1.33 -9.88 6.32
CA LEU A 90 -1.23 -8.67 5.49
C LEU A 90 -2.01 -8.79 4.19
N SER A 91 -2.00 -9.97 3.55
CA SER A 91 -2.80 -10.25 2.35
C SER A 91 -4.29 -10.09 2.64
N GLN A 92 -4.79 -10.65 3.75
CA GLN A 92 -6.20 -10.48 4.14
C GLN A 92 -6.56 -9.02 4.41
N ARG A 93 -5.68 -8.28 5.10
CA ARG A 93 -5.89 -6.84 5.36
C ARG A 93 -5.91 -6.00 4.10
N LYS A 94 -5.03 -6.32 3.13
CA LYS A 94 -4.95 -5.63 1.85
C LYS A 94 -6.30 -5.67 1.13
N VAL A 95 -6.91 -6.86 1.04
CA VAL A 95 -8.21 -7.06 0.40
C VAL A 95 -9.33 -6.27 1.08
N MET A 96 -9.29 -6.12 2.41
CA MET A 96 -10.31 -5.35 3.13
C MET A 96 -10.13 -3.83 2.98
N VAL A 97 -8.89 -3.36 2.89
CA VAL A 97 -8.56 -1.93 2.99
C VAL A 97 -8.52 -1.25 1.62
N GLU A 98 -8.04 -1.93 0.58
CA GLU A 98 -7.94 -1.37 -0.78
C GLU A 98 -9.28 -0.93 -1.39
N PRO A 99 -10.39 -1.68 -1.24
CA PRO A 99 -11.69 -1.24 -1.74
C PRO A 99 -12.18 0.05 -1.08
N VAL A 100 -11.93 0.22 0.23
CA VAL A 100 -12.29 1.44 0.95
C VAL A 100 -11.54 2.64 0.39
N PHE A 101 -10.21 2.54 0.25
CA PHE A 101 -9.42 3.62 -0.35
C PHE A 101 -9.79 3.90 -1.81
N SER A 102 -10.12 2.85 -2.57
CA SER A 102 -10.60 2.99 -3.94
C SER A 102 -11.92 3.75 -4.01
N ALA A 103 -12.86 3.47 -3.10
CA ALA A 103 -14.11 4.21 -2.98
C ALA A 103 -13.90 5.67 -2.53
N LEU A 104 -13.04 5.91 -1.53
CA LEU A 104 -12.71 7.27 -1.10
C LEU A 104 -12.13 8.10 -2.25
N ARG A 105 -11.22 7.52 -3.04
CA ARG A 105 -10.61 8.22 -4.17
C ARG A 105 -11.56 8.36 -5.36
N GLY A 106 -12.18 7.26 -5.80
CA GLY A 106 -12.97 7.21 -7.03
C GLY A 106 -14.38 7.77 -6.90
N ILE A 107 -15.09 7.42 -5.82
CA ILE A 107 -16.48 7.84 -5.59
C ILE A 107 -16.50 9.20 -4.90
N GLN A 108 -15.78 9.34 -3.78
CA GLN A 108 -15.79 10.60 -3.02
C GLN A 108 -14.80 11.65 -3.54
N GLY A 109 -13.92 11.30 -4.49
CA GLY A 109 -12.98 12.24 -5.09
C GLY A 109 -11.84 12.68 -4.16
N LEU A 110 -11.50 11.90 -3.13
CA LEU A 110 -10.40 12.20 -2.20
C LEU A 110 -9.04 11.89 -2.83
N GLU A 111 -8.60 12.74 -3.76
CA GLU A 111 -7.26 12.67 -4.36
C GLU A 111 -6.23 13.53 -3.63
N ARG A 112 -6.68 14.66 -3.09
CA ARG A 112 -5.86 15.61 -2.33
C ARG A 112 -6.68 16.23 -1.20
N PHE A 113 -6.06 16.40 -0.04
CA PHE A 113 -6.66 17.16 1.05
C PHE A 113 -6.71 18.65 0.68
N ARG A 114 -7.85 19.28 0.94
CA ARG A 114 -8.05 20.71 0.71
C ARG A 114 -7.61 21.53 1.91
N ARG A 115 -7.60 20.95 3.11
CA ARG A 115 -7.20 21.62 4.34
C ARG A 115 -5.70 21.46 4.59
N ARG A 116 -5.12 22.39 5.32
CA ARG A 116 -3.71 22.38 5.74
C ARG A 116 -3.60 22.21 7.24
N GLY A 117 -2.55 21.51 7.68
CA GLY A 117 -2.33 21.18 9.08
C GLY A 117 -3.03 19.90 9.51
N LEU A 118 -2.38 19.14 10.40
CA LEU A 118 -2.82 17.79 10.81
C LEU A 118 -4.23 17.77 11.40
N SER A 119 -4.61 18.79 12.18
CA SER A 119 -5.93 18.90 12.80
C SER A 119 -7.03 19.03 11.74
N ALA A 120 -6.85 19.93 10.78
CA ALA A 120 -7.84 20.19 9.74
C ALA A 120 -7.94 19.05 8.72
N VAL A 121 -6.79 18.43 8.36
CA VAL A 121 -6.75 17.22 7.51
C VAL A 121 -7.47 16.05 8.19
N ARG A 122 -7.31 15.90 9.52
CA ARG A 122 -8.03 14.86 10.27
C ARG A 122 -9.54 15.04 10.18
N VAL A 123 -10.04 16.27 10.34
CA VAL A 123 -11.48 16.56 10.21
C VAL A 123 -11.99 16.24 8.81
N GLU A 124 -11.26 16.66 7.77
CA GLU A 124 -11.60 16.37 6.38
C GLU A 124 -11.67 14.86 6.12
N PHE A 125 -10.66 14.11 6.55
CA PHE A 125 -10.64 12.65 6.42
C PHE A 125 -11.79 11.97 7.19
N THR A 126 -12.08 12.43 8.40
CA THR A 126 -13.18 11.90 9.21
C THR A 126 -14.53 12.09 8.52
N LEU A 127 -14.77 13.24 7.88
CA LEU A 127 -15.99 13.48 7.12
C LEU A 127 -16.13 12.50 5.93
N HIS A 128 -15.05 12.27 5.19
CA HIS A 128 -15.01 11.27 4.12
C HIS A 128 -15.33 9.85 4.63
N ALA A 129 -14.71 9.46 5.76
CA ALA A 129 -14.96 8.16 6.39
C ALA A 129 -16.42 8.00 6.86
N ILE A 130 -17.00 9.05 7.48
CA ILE A 130 -18.41 9.04 7.89
C ILE A 130 -19.32 8.90 6.67
N ALA A 131 -19.09 9.69 5.62
CA ALA A 131 -19.87 9.59 4.40
C ALA A 131 -19.81 8.18 3.78
N TYR A 132 -18.64 7.54 3.77
CA TYR A 132 -18.47 6.18 3.26
C TYR A 132 -19.27 5.16 4.09
N ASN A 133 -19.18 5.25 5.41
CA ASN A 133 -19.91 4.37 6.33
C ASN A 133 -21.43 4.55 6.20
N LEU A 134 -21.91 5.80 6.04
CA LEU A 134 -23.33 6.08 5.82
C LEU A 134 -23.82 5.50 4.49
N SER A 135 -23.07 5.65 3.39
CA SER A 135 -23.41 5.04 2.11
C SER A 135 -23.53 3.51 2.21
N ARG A 136 -22.62 2.87 2.94
CA ARG A 136 -22.66 1.43 3.23
C ARG A 136 -23.88 1.03 4.06
N ALA A 137 -24.19 1.79 5.12
CA ALA A 137 -25.34 1.51 5.98
C ALA A 137 -26.67 1.61 5.21
N VAL A 138 -26.84 2.67 4.41
CA VAL A 138 -28.03 2.85 3.57
C VAL A 138 -28.18 1.71 2.57
N ALA A 139 -27.10 1.34 1.88
CA ALA A 139 -27.13 0.21 0.93
C ALA A 139 -27.53 -1.11 1.59
N LEU A 140 -27.02 -1.39 2.80
CA LEU A 140 -27.39 -2.58 3.57
C LEU A 140 -28.86 -2.55 3.98
N ILE A 141 -29.35 -1.42 4.50
CA ILE A 141 -30.76 -1.27 4.91
C ILE A 141 -31.70 -1.48 3.72
N LEU A 142 -31.41 -0.83 2.58
CA LEU A 142 -32.20 -0.99 1.36
C LEU A 142 -32.17 -2.43 0.84
N GLY A 143 -31.02 -3.11 0.95
CA GLY A 143 -30.88 -4.51 0.58
C GLY A 143 -31.71 -5.45 1.46
N ILE A 144 -31.73 -5.20 2.77
CA ILE A 144 -32.57 -5.96 3.71
C ILE A 144 -34.05 -5.74 3.40
N ILE A 145 -34.48 -4.48 3.21
CA ILE A 145 -35.87 -4.16 2.87
C ILE A 145 -36.30 -4.87 1.58
N PHE A 146 -35.47 -4.82 0.53
CA PHE A 146 -35.77 -5.50 -0.72
C PHE A 146 -35.83 -7.02 -0.57
N SER A 147 -34.90 -7.61 0.19
CA SER A 147 -34.90 -9.05 0.46
C SER A 147 -36.18 -9.49 1.19
N LEU A 148 -36.66 -8.70 2.16
CA LEU A 148 -37.90 -9.00 2.88
C LEU A 148 -39.14 -8.86 1.98
N LEU A 149 -39.19 -7.84 1.13
CA LEU A 149 -40.28 -7.63 0.16
C LEU A 149 -40.32 -8.73 -0.90
N SER A 150 -39.17 -9.19 -1.40
CA SER A 150 -39.10 -10.24 -2.42
C SER A 150 -39.50 -11.63 -1.90
N ILE A 151 -39.21 -11.94 -0.63
CA ILE A 151 -39.69 -13.16 0.03
C ILE A 151 -41.22 -13.18 0.10
N GLN A 152 -41.85 -12.03 0.37
CA GLN A 152 -43.32 -11.91 0.40
C GLN A 152 -43.98 -12.06 -0.97
N ILE A 153 -43.29 -11.71 -2.06
CA ILE A 153 -43.83 -11.75 -3.42
C ILE A 153 -43.57 -13.09 -4.13
N THR A 154 -42.48 -13.80 -3.83
CA THR A 154 -42.02 -14.95 -4.65
C THR A 154 -41.90 -16.30 -3.93
N GLY A 155 -42.00 -16.36 -2.60
CA GLY A 155 -42.04 -17.64 -1.86
C GLY A 155 -40.84 -18.59 -2.05
N CYS A 156 -39.72 -18.17 -2.67
CA CYS A 156 -38.59 -19.05 -2.98
C CYS A 156 -37.21 -18.40 -2.68
N PRO A 157 -36.31 -19.06 -1.91
CA PRO A 157 -35.09 -18.45 -1.38
C PRO A 157 -33.89 -18.38 -2.36
N LYS A 158 -34.04 -18.80 -3.62
CA LYS A 158 -32.93 -18.82 -4.60
C LYS A 158 -32.49 -17.43 -5.09
N SER A 159 -33.29 -16.39 -4.86
CA SER A 159 -33.02 -15.01 -5.31
C SER A 159 -32.04 -14.22 -4.44
N VAL A 160 -31.70 -14.69 -3.23
CA VAL A 160 -30.88 -13.94 -2.26
C VAL A 160 -29.40 -13.88 -2.66
N ILE A 161 -28.87 -14.90 -3.35
CA ILE A 161 -27.46 -14.94 -3.80
C ILE A 161 -27.24 -14.02 -5.02
N GLU A 162 -28.17 -13.99 -5.98
CA GLU A 162 -28.15 -13.00 -7.08
C GLU A 162 -28.27 -11.57 -6.56
N PHE A 163 -28.91 -11.37 -5.40
CA PHE A 163 -29.13 -10.05 -4.82
C PHE A 163 -27.88 -9.42 -4.19
N ASN A 164 -26.97 -10.21 -3.61
CA ASN A 164 -25.69 -9.67 -3.13
C ASN A 164 -24.84 -9.12 -4.29
N LEU A 165 -24.88 -9.79 -5.46
CA LEU A 165 -24.28 -9.28 -6.69
C LEU A 165 -25.00 -8.03 -7.21
N MET A 166 -26.32 -7.95 -7.00
CA MET A 166 -27.13 -6.78 -7.36
C MET A 166 -26.85 -5.60 -6.43
N LEU A 167 -26.63 -5.80 -5.13
CA LEU A 167 -26.31 -4.72 -4.18
C LEU A 167 -24.95 -4.09 -4.44
N GLU A 168 -23.97 -4.88 -4.90
CA GLU A 168 -22.72 -4.35 -5.44
C GLU A 168 -22.97 -3.51 -6.70
N LYS A 169 -23.80 -3.98 -7.63
CA LYS A 169 -24.15 -3.24 -8.86
C LYS A 169 -24.99 -1.99 -8.57
N VAL A 170 -25.90 -2.01 -7.60
CA VAL A 170 -26.77 -0.90 -7.20
C VAL A 170 -25.99 0.17 -6.44
N THR A 171 -25.07 -0.22 -5.56
CA THR A 171 -24.15 0.77 -4.95
C THR A 171 -23.28 1.43 -6.00
N LEU A 172 -22.88 0.71 -7.06
CA LEU A 172 -22.14 1.27 -8.18
C LEU A 172 -22.98 2.17 -9.09
N THR A 173 -24.21 1.78 -9.42
CA THR A 173 -25.12 2.61 -10.24
C THR A 173 -25.63 3.83 -9.47
N PHE A 174 -25.84 3.72 -8.16
CA PHE A 174 -26.20 4.84 -7.30
C PHE A 174 -25.03 5.82 -7.12
N CYS A 175 -23.79 5.32 -7.03
CA CYS A 175 -22.60 6.17 -7.06
C CYS A 175 -22.41 6.84 -8.43
N ASP A 176 -22.62 6.14 -9.55
CA ASP A 176 -22.52 6.72 -10.90
C ASP A 176 -23.59 7.78 -11.17
N THR A 177 -24.82 7.60 -10.67
CA THR A 177 -25.93 8.57 -10.85
C THR A 177 -25.82 9.79 -9.95
N LEU A 178 -25.29 9.67 -8.73
CA LEU A 178 -25.06 10.82 -7.83
C LEU A 178 -23.77 11.60 -8.11
N PHE A 179 -22.71 10.97 -8.66
CA PHE A 179 -21.40 11.61 -8.83
C PHE A 179 -20.98 11.93 -10.28
N ARG A 180 -21.83 11.69 -11.30
CA ARG A 180 -21.59 12.02 -12.73
C ARG A 180 -20.15 11.76 -13.20
N ARG A 181 -19.58 10.59 -12.92
CA ARG A 181 -18.28 10.18 -13.50
C ARG A 181 -18.31 8.69 -13.77
N GLY A 182 -18.62 8.31 -15.01
CA GLY A 182 -18.65 6.92 -15.50
C GLY A 182 -17.27 6.25 -15.58
N ALA A 183 -16.49 6.35 -14.51
CA ALA A 183 -15.14 5.80 -14.36
C ALA A 183 -15.05 4.71 -13.28
N VAL A 184 -16.08 4.55 -12.43
CA VAL A 184 -16.06 3.57 -11.35
C VAL A 184 -16.28 2.15 -11.89
N THR A 185 -17.07 2.01 -12.95
CA THR A 185 -17.38 0.72 -13.61
C THR A 185 -16.18 0.11 -14.34
N SER A 186 -15.27 0.90 -14.91
CA SER A 186 -14.07 0.36 -15.58
C SER A 186 -13.02 -0.13 -14.59
N LEU A 187 -12.81 0.60 -13.49
CA LEU A 187 -11.83 0.24 -12.46
C LEU A 187 -12.19 -1.05 -11.72
N LEU A 188 -13.47 -1.26 -11.41
CA LEU A 188 -13.90 -2.48 -10.72
C LEU A 188 -13.86 -3.71 -11.60
N LYS A 189 -14.20 -3.57 -12.88
CA LYS A 189 -14.04 -4.66 -13.85
C LYS A 189 -12.58 -5.09 -13.96
N GLN A 190 -11.67 -4.12 -13.97
CA GLN A 190 -10.23 -4.37 -13.99
C GLN A 190 -9.71 -5.01 -12.70
N THR A 191 -10.25 -4.69 -11.53
CA THR A 191 -9.86 -5.35 -10.28
C THR A 191 -10.39 -6.78 -10.17
N TYR A 192 -11.56 -7.08 -10.76
CA TYR A 192 -12.13 -8.43 -10.75
C TYR A 192 -11.49 -9.37 -11.78
N GLU A 193 -11.10 -8.88 -12.97
CA GLU A 193 -10.40 -9.69 -14.00
C GLU A 193 -8.96 -10.07 -13.60
N ASN A 194 -8.37 -9.45 -12.56
CA ASN A 194 -7.04 -9.78 -12.05
C ASN A 194 -7.05 -10.75 -10.83
N ILE A 195 -8.22 -11.30 -10.50
CA ILE A 195 -8.43 -12.24 -9.37
C ILE A 195 -8.61 -13.70 -9.85
N GLU A 196 -8.72 -13.94 -11.15
CA GLU A 196 -8.59 -15.27 -11.79
C GLU A 196 -7.18 -15.51 -12.32
#